data_AF-A0A7S2HGN9-F1
#
_entry.id   AF-A0A7S2HGN9-F1
#
_cell.length_a   1.000
_cell.length_b   1.000
_cell.length_c   1.000
_cell.angle_alpha   90.00
_cell.angle_beta   90.00
_cell.angle_gamma   90.00
#
_symmetry.space_group_name_H-M   'P 1'
#
loop_
_entity.id
_entity.type
_entity.pdbx_description
1 polymer ?
#
loop_
_entity_poly.entity_id
_entity_poly.type
_entity_poly.pdbx_seq_one_letter_code
_entity_poly.pdbx_strand_id
1 'polypeptide(L)'
;GTPRRTSAPAMARRPCTARTSGCGYPHSVIRSSLLLAACRGGLADWHSGVGQLDSLGPDDHVALLQHDVRPQRRQAGKAAVGNLARFRRDLHLQDPVPDSGADSVNWTIYCAAYPDFCKEPFNCQTYSEKEDRMYKTVGYAPGGVPSYRTWCMQPNYASYMSRCASGKLKEAGRIQFALTEAGMFGGLCREADGSYCFLEGHCANDEVSENTTLEEAVEMCDKRFGREAWSRFGAADAPEDSRPGYGSEEARDPRNGFDSVRQTRPFLLAACAMANYHCDVVYCKETYCKDPYYVQKYGHYLKENGWVK
;
A
#
# COMPACT_ATOMS: atom_id res chain seq x y z
N GLY A 1 -77.02 -5.63 18.94
CA GLY A 1 -76.78 -6.24 20.27
C GLY A 1 -76.11 -7.57 20.08
N THR A 2 -74.99 -7.75 20.79
CA THR A 2 -74.20 -8.99 21.01
C THR A 2 -73.35 -9.59 19.86
N PRO A 3 -72.01 -9.66 20.06
CA PRO A 3 -71.00 -10.16 19.10
C PRO A 3 -70.40 -11.51 19.53
N ARG A 4 -69.57 -12.12 18.65
CA ARG A 4 -68.44 -13.08 18.85
C ARG A 4 -68.38 -14.03 17.64
N ARG A 5 -67.25 -14.50 17.12
CA ARG A 5 -65.92 -14.74 17.70
C ARG A 5 -64.91 -14.85 16.54
N THR A 6 -63.80 -14.14 16.63
CA THR A 6 -62.60 -14.37 15.82
C THR A 6 -61.75 -15.44 16.50
N SER A 7 -61.30 -16.45 15.74
CA SER A 7 -60.31 -17.44 16.18
C SER A 7 -58.97 -17.14 15.51
N ALA A 8 -57.95 -16.90 16.34
CA ALA A 8 -56.54 -16.76 15.97
C ALA A 8 -55.88 -18.13 15.75
N PRO A 9 -54.76 -18.22 15.00
CA PRO A 9 -54.11 -19.49 14.68
C PRO A 9 -53.23 -20.01 15.81
N ALA A 10 -53.16 -21.34 15.91
CA ALA A 10 -52.33 -22.07 16.86
C ALA A 10 -50.84 -22.00 16.48
N MET A 11 -50.00 -21.54 17.42
CA MET A 11 -48.55 -21.71 17.35
C MET A 11 -48.18 -23.13 17.81
N ALA A 12 -47.65 -23.93 16.89
CA ALA A 12 -47.02 -25.20 17.21
C ALA A 12 -45.59 -24.97 17.74
N ARG A 13 -45.34 -25.43 18.97
CA ARG A 13 -44.01 -25.52 19.57
C ARG A 13 -43.25 -26.68 18.93
N ARG A 14 -42.02 -26.44 18.47
CA ARG A 14 -41.05 -27.51 18.13
C ARG A 14 -40.01 -27.66 19.25
N PRO A 15 -39.58 -28.89 19.57
CA PRO A 15 -38.66 -29.17 20.67
C PRO A 15 -37.21 -28.86 20.29
N CYS A 16 -36.44 -28.43 21.30
CA CYS A 16 -34.99 -28.32 21.25
C CYS A 16 -34.37 -29.72 21.28
N THR A 17 -33.51 -30.02 20.32
CA THR A 17 -32.52 -31.10 20.42
C THR A 17 -31.11 -30.51 20.36
N ALA A 18 -30.32 -30.87 21.37
CA ALA A 18 -28.92 -30.53 21.50
C ALA A 18 -28.06 -31.46 20.63
N ARG A 19 -27.08 -30.90 19.90
CA ARG A 19 -25.69 -31.39 19.88
C ARG A 19 -24.77 -30.53 18.99
N THR A 20 -23.61 -30.24 19.60
CA THR A 20 -22.26 -30.11 19.04
C THR A 20 -21.90 -28.94 18.12
N SER A 21 -20.90 -28.20 18.64
CA SER A 21 -19.70 -27.66 17.98
C SER A 21 -19.83 -26.47 17.02
N GLY A 22 -19.11 -25.40 17.39
CA GLY A 22 -18.55 -24.45 16.44
C GLY A 22 -18.99 -23.01 16.65
N CYS A 23 -18.33 -22.30 17.57
CA CYS A 23 -18.29 -20.83 17.50
C CYS A 23 -17.52 -20.45 16.23
N GLY A 24 -18.24 -20.18 15.14
CA GLY A 24 -17.70 -19.60 13.93
C GLY A 24 -17.70 -18.08 14.03
N TYR A 25 -16.54 -17.48 14.31
CA TYR A 25 -16.29 -16.08 14.03
C TYR A 25 -16.38 -15.85 12.51
N PRO A 26 -17.11 -14.83 12.01
CA PRO A 26 -17.00 -14.45 10.61
C PRO A 26 -15.65 -13.77 10.38
N HIS A 27 -14.71 -14.53 9.81
CA HIS A 27 -13.53 -14.00 9.13
C HIS A 27 -13.99 -13.30 7.84
N SER A 28 -14.14 -11.97 7.84
CA SER A 28 -14.28 -11.20 6.60
C SER A 28 -14.00 -9.71 6.78
N VAL A 29 -12.74 -9.34 7.02
CA VAL A 29 -12.27 -7.97 6.75
C VAL A 29 -10.91 -8.05 6.08
N ILE A 30 -10.90 -8.34 4.77
CA ILE A 30 -9.72 -8.12 3.93
C ILE A 30 -9.57 -6.61 3.80
N ARG A 31 -8.65 -6.03 4.58
CA ARG A 31 -8.26 -4.62 4.48
C ARG A 31 -7.41 -4.46 3.21
N SER A 32 -7.82 -3.55 2.34
CA SER A 32 -7.03 -3.06 1.22
C SER A 32 -5.73 -2.46 1.76
N SER A 33 -4.68 -3.27 1.73
CA SER A 33 -3.37 -2.99 2.29
C SER A 33 -2.40 -3.79 1.45
N LEU A 34 -2.29 -3.54 0.14
CA LEU A 34 -1.42 -4.35 -0.72
C LEU A 34 0.05 -4.05 -0.47
N LEU A 35 0.41 -2.76 -0.46
CA LEU A 35 1.76 -2.33 -0.09
C LEU A 35 2.00 -2.64 1.39
N LEU A 36 1.00 -2.34 2.23
CA LEU A 36 1.05 -2.64 3.66
C LEU A 36 1.09 -4.14 3.98
N ALA A 37 0.50 -5.05 3.19
CA ALA A 37 0.54 -6.49 3.44
C ALA A 37 1.90 -7.07 3.05
N ALA A 38 2.46 -6.63 1.92
CA ALA A 38 3.84 -6.94 1.56
C ALA A 38 4.83 -6.42 2.63
N CYS A 39 4.56 -5.25 3.22
CA CYS A 39 5.45 -4.64 4.21
C CYS A 39 5.19 -5.05 5.68
N ARG A 40 4.01 -5.59 6.01
CA ARG A 40 3.64 -6.06 7.37
C ARG A 40 3.97 -7.53 7.62
N GLY A 41 4.49 -8.25 6.64
CA GLY A 41 4.95 -9.64 6.82
C GLY A 41 6.09 -9.73 7.83
N GLY A 42 5.78 -9.87 9.12
CA GLY A 42 6.79 -10.05 10.15
C GLY A 42 6.37 -9.90 11.62
N LEU A 43 5.10 -10.18 12.00
CA LEU A 43 4.71 -10.12 13.42
C LEU A 43 3.78 -11.24 13.92
N ALA A 44 3.45 -12.23 13.08
CA ALA A 44 2.85 -13.48 13.54
C ALA A 44 3.90 -14.59 13.40
N ASP A 45 4.12 -15.35 14.47
CA ASP A 45 5.07 -16.46 14.61
C ASP A 45 6.56 -16.08 14.81
N TRP A 46 6.87 -15.56 15.99
CA TRP A 46 8.24 -15.66 16.55
C TRP A 46 8.21 -15.87 18.07
N HIS A 47 7.60 -16.97 18.52
CA HIS A 47 7.87 -17.57 19.82
C HIS A 47 7.86 -19.09 19.67
N SER A 48 9.00 -19.67 19.29
CA SER A 48 9.51 -21.00 19.69
C SER A 48 10.70 -21.39 18.81
N GLY A 49 11.85 -21.69 19.42
CA GLY A 49 12.93 -22.43 18.76
C GLY A 49 14.28 -21.74 18.78
N VAL A 50 14.95 -21.76 19.94
CA VAL A 50 16.42 -21.66 19.98
C VAL A 50 16.94 -23.01 19.51
N GLY A 51 17.35 -23.08 18.25
CA GLY A 51 17.98 -24.24 17.62
C GLY A 51 19.34 -23.84 17.05
N GLN A 52 20.38 -24.42 17.64
CA GLN A 52 21.79 -24.29 17.31
C GLN A 52 22.09 -24.78 15.89
N LEU A 53 22.80 -23.99 15.09
CA LEU A 53 23.29 -24.37 13.75
C LEU A 53 24.78 -24.03 13.65
N ASP A 54 25.58 -25.09 13.64
CA ASP A 54 27.01 -25.08 13.35
C ASP A 54 27.27 -25.00 11.84
N SER A 55 28.32 -24.24 11.49
CA SER A 55 29.24 -24.38 10.35
C SER A 55 28.70 -24.60 8.92
N LEU A 56 28.82 -23.58 8.06
CA LEU A 56 29.29 -23.73 6.66
C LEU A 56 30.06 -22.46 6.23
N GLY A 57 31.12 -22.69 5.43
CA GLY A 57 32.26 -21.80 5.14
C GLY A 57 32.09 -20.70 4.08
N PRO A 58 33.20 -20.13 3.58
CA PRO A 58 33.28 -18.73 3.17
C PRO A 58 33.14 -18.50 1.66
N ASP A 59 32.24 -17.59 1.27
CA ASP A 59 32.36 -16.77 0.06
C ASP A 59 32.10 -15.30 0.45
N ASP A 60 33.20 -14.60 0.71
CA ASP A 60 33.24 -13.39 1.53
C ASP A 60 33.53 -12.13 0.69
N HIS A 61 32.63 -11.83 -0.26
CA HIS A 61 32.63 -10.55 -0.97
C HIS A 61 31.44 -9.66 -0.61
N VAL A 62 30.41 -10.21 0.04
CA VAL A 62 29.24 -9.45 0.50
C VAL A 62 29.40 -8.97 1.95
N ALA A 63 30.15 -9.67 2.81
CA ALA A 63 30.28 -9.25 4.22
C ALA A 63 31.25 -8.07 4.41
N LEU A 64 32.24 -7.89 3.52
CA LEU A 64 33.14 -6.74 3.54
C LEU A 64 32.40 -5.40 3.32
N LEU A 65 31.41 -5.37 2.43
CA LEU A 65 30.56 -4.18 2.25
C LEU A 65 29.64 -3.93 3.45
N GLN A 66 29.22 -4.97 4.17
CA GLN A 66 28.42 -4.80 5.39
C GLN A 66 29.25 -4.27 6.58
N HIS A 67 30.57 -4.38 6.55
CA HIS A 67 31.43 -3.89 7.63
C HIS A 67 31.67 -2.38 7.53
N ASP A 68 31.91 -1.85 6.32
CA ASP A 68 32.25 -0.43 6.11
C ASP A 68 31.03 0.50 5.96
N VAL A 69 29.85 -0.05 5.67
CA VAL A 69 28.60 0.72 5.58
C VAL A 69 27.98 0.99 6.96
N ARG A 70 28.31 0.20 7.99
CA ARG A 70 27.75 0.33 9.35
C ARG A 70 28.08 1.66 10.05
N PRO A 71 29.31 2.21 9.98
CA PRO A 71 29.64 3.48 10.63
C PRO A 71 28.96 4.68 9.96
N GLN A 72 28.91 4.73 8.62
CA GLN A 72 28.22 5.79 7.87
C GLN A 72 26.70 5.75 8.10
N ARG A 73 26.08 4.55 8.12
CA ARG A 73 24.64 4.41 8.46
C ARG A 73 24.31 4.82 9.89
N ARG A 74 25.22 4.63 10.86
CA ARG A 74 25.00 5.09 12.24
C ARG A 74 25.04 6.61 12.39
N GLN A 75 25.89 7.31 11.63
CA GLN A 75 25.93 8.77 11.64
C GLN A 75 24.77 9.39 10.85
N ALA A 76 24.44 8.86 9.68
CA ALA A 76 23.25 9.26 8.92
C ALA A 76 21.96 8.96 9.69
N GLY A 77 21.89 7.80 10.35
CA GLY A 77 20.76 7.41 11.21
C GLY A 77 20.56 8.31 12.41
N LYS A 78 21.62 8.83 13.05
CA LYS A 78 21.47 9.78 14.18
C LYS A 78 20.94 11.14 13.74
N ALA A 79 21.34 11.64 12.58
CA ALA A 79 20.77 12.86 11.99
C ALA A 79 19.32 12.64 11.53
N ALA A 80 19.02 11.47 10.96
CA ALA A 80 17.67 11.07 10.58
C ALA A 80 16.74 10.89 11.79
N VAL A 81 17.21 10.33 12.91
CA VAL A 81 16.42 10.18 14.14
C VAL A 81 16.08 11.54 14.79
N GLY A 82 17.00 12.50 14.76
CA GLY A 82 16.73 13.87 15.21
C GLY A 82 15.68 14.57 14.34
N ASN A 83 15.76 14.38 13.02
CA ASN A 83 14.73 14.84 12.09
C ASN A 83 13.42 14.07 12.25
N LEU A 84 13.46 12.77 12.56
CA LEU A 84 12.28 11.92 12.76
C LEU A 84 11.51 12.28 14.04
N ALA A 85 12.19 12.63 15.12
CA ALA A 85 11.54 13.10 16.34
C ALA A 85 10.86 14.47 16.14
N ARG A 86 11.40 15.31 15.25
CA ARG A 86 10.78 16.56 14.80
C ARG A 86 9.61 16.29 13.84
N PHE A 87 9.84 15.46 12.82
CA PHE A 87 8.84 15.05 11.83
C PHE A 87 7.65 14.32 12.48
N ARG A 88 7.88 13.44 13.45
CA ARG A 88 6.82 12.72 14.18
C ARG A 88 5.97 13.67 15.01
N ARG A 89 6.57 14.75 15.52
CA ARG A 89 5.88 15.82 16.24
C ARG A 89 5.08 16.71 15.28
N ASP A 90 5.65 17.02 14.12
CA ASP A 90 5.00 17.83 13.08
C ASP A 90 3.86 17.05 12.37
N LEU A 91 3.99 15.73 12.21
CA LEU A 91 3.00 14.84 11.60
C LEU A 91 1.84 14.44 12.54
N HIS A 92 1.79 14.90 13.79
CA HIS A 92 0.71 14.58 14.73
C HIS A 92 0.33 13.09 14.74
N LEU A 93 1.33 12.19 14.72
CA LEU A 93 1.09 10.76 14.90
C LEU A 93 0.62 10.53 16.35
N GLN A 94 -0.69 10.66 16.56
CA GLN A 94 -1.35 10.55 17.87
C GLN A 94 -1.17 9.14 18.45
N ASP A 95 -1.12 9.08 19.78
CA ASP A 95 -1.29 7.87 20.57
C ASP A 95 -2.63 7.19 20.21
N PRO A 96 -2.75 5.86 20.37
CA PRO A 96 -3.97 5.12 20.03
C PRO A 96 -5.19 5.75 20.72
N VAL A 97 -6.16 6.17 19.92
CA VAL A 97 -7.43 6.75 20.39
C VAL A 97 -8.10 5.73 21.32
N PRO A 98 -8.49 6.11 22.55
CA PRO A 98 -9.13 5.20 23.48
C PRO A 98 -10.44 4.64 22.91
N ASP A 99 -10.61 3.34 23.08
CA ASP A 99 -11.72 2.51 22.62
C ASP A 99 -13.04 2.93 23.29
N SER A 100 -13.68 3.97 22.75
CA SER A 100 -15.06 4.33 23.08
C SER A 100 -16.00 3.45 22.25
N GLY A 101 -16.90 2.75 22.93
CA GLY A 101 -17.79 1.69 22.44
C GLY A 101 -18.36 1.82 21.02
N ALA A 102 -18.74 0.65 20.49
CA ALA A 102 -19.14 0.31 19.12
C ALA A 102 -20.34 1.06 18.50
N ASP A 103 -20.45 2.37 18.71
CA ASP A 103 -21.20 3.26 17.85
C ASP A 103 -20.39 3.41 16.56
N SER A 104 -21.07 3.26 15.41
CA SER A 104 -20.52 3.28 14.05
C SER A 104 -19.20 4.06 13.96
N VAL A 105 -18.09 3.36 13.69
CA VAL A 105 -16.78 4.00 13.49
C VAL A 105 -16.96 5.09 12.45
N ASN A 106 -16.99 6.33 12.92
CA ASN A 106 -17.18 7.46 12.04
C ASN A 106 -15.85 7.64 11.31
N TRP A 107 -15.75 7.10 10.09
CA TRP A 107 -14.58 7.17 9.20
C TRP A 107 -14.25 8.59 8.71
N THR A 108 -14.79 9.62 9.38
CA THR A 108 -14.50 11.00 9.04
C THR A 108 -13.01 11.24 9.29
N ILE A 109 -12.26 11.55 8.23
CA ILE A 109 -10.88 12.01 8.36
C ILE A 109 -10.85 13.21 9.30
N TYR A 110 -9.98 13.14 10.29
CA TYR A 110 -9.75 14.26 11.18
C TYR A 110 -8.99 15.37 10.44
N CYS A 111 -9.74 16.31 9.86
CA CYS A 111 -9.18 17.40 9.04
C CYS A 111 -8.19 18.30 9.78
N ALA A 112 -8.22 18.31 11.12
CA ALA A 112 -7.21 19.03 11.89
C ALA A 112 -5.83 18.33 11.84
N ALA A 113 -5.77 17.00 11.73
CA ALA A 113 -4.51 16.28 11.53
C ALA A 113 -4.08 16.24 10.05
N TYR A 114 -5.05 16.15 9.13
CA TYR A 114 -4.79 16.00 7.68
C TYR A 114 -5.55 17.06 6.85
N PRO A 115 -5.26 18.36 7.02
CA PRO A 115 -6.05 19.42 6.41
C PRO A 115 -6.03 19.40 4.88
N ASP A 116 -4.94 18.94 4.27
CA ASP A 116 -4.82 18.88 2.81
C ASP A 116 -5.67 17.78 2.18
N PHE A 117 -5.95 16.68 2.91
CA PHE A 117 -6.89 15.64 2.46
C PHE A 117 -8.36 16.09 2.55
N CYS A 118 -8.65 17.17 3.27
CA CYS A 118 -10.00 17.74 3.32
C CYS A 118 -10.25 18.84 2.28
N LYS A 119 -9.32 19.02 1.34
CA LYS A 119 -9.43 19.94 0.21
C LYS A 119 -9.46 19.14 -1.10
N GLU A 120 -9.79 19.81 -2.20
CA GLU A 120 -9.60 19.22 -3.53
C GLU A 120 -8.13 18.82 -3.77
N PRO A 121 -7.88 17.70 -4.49
CA PRO A 121 -8.86 16.81 -5.11
C PRO A 121 -9.38 15.68 -4.18
N PHE A 122 -8.91 15.61 -2.94
CA PHE A 122 -9.20 14.49 -2.02
C PHE A 122 -10.59 14.58 -1.38
N ASN A 123 -10.97 15.73 -0.86
CA ASN A 123 -12.28 16.00 -0.24
C ASN A 123 -12.72 14.90 0.77
N CYS A 124 -11.80 14.39 1.59
CA CYS A 124 -12.04 13.22 2.43
C CYS A 124 -12.99 13.45 3.62
N GLN A 125 -13.30 14.70 3.97
CA GLN A 125 -14.31 15.04 4.96
C GLN A 125 -15.72 14.56 4.58
N THR A 126 -15.97 14.31 3.29
CA THR A 126 -17.23 13.76 2.79
C THR A 126 -17.12 12.28 2.41
N TYR A 127 -15.96 11.66 2.63
CA TYR A 127 -15.76 10.24 2.36
C TYR A 127 -16.71 9.41 3.23
N SER A 128 -17.36 8.42 2.63
CA SER A 128 -18.42 7.65 3.29
C SER A 128 -18.22 6.16 3.11
N GLU A 129 -18.81 5.37 4.00
CA GLU A 129 -18.82 3.90 3.89
C GLU A 129 -19.49 3.42 2.59
N LYS A 130 -20.44 4.19 2.05
CA LYS A 130 -21.04 3.91 0.73
C LYS A 130 -19.99 4.01 -0.38
N GLU A 131 -19.11 5.00 -0.30
CA GLU A 131 -18.02 5.18 -1.26
C GLU A 131 -16.95 4.08 -1.12
N ASP A 132 -16.58 3.70 0.11
CA ASP A 132 -15.70 2.54 0.35
C ASP A 132 -16.26 1.24 -0.24
N ARG A 133 -17.55 0.96 0.01
CA ARG A 133 -18.24 -0.20 -0.60
C ARG A 133 -18.26 -0.11 -2.12
N MET A 134 -18.44 1.07 -2.69
CA MET A 134 -18.37 1.28 -4.13
C MET A 134 -16.99 0.91 -4.67
N TYR A 135 -15.90 1.38 -4.07
CA TYR A 135 -14.55 1.04 -4.53
C TYR A 135 -14.25 -0.46 -4.49
N LYS A 136 -14.84 -1.19 -3.55
CA LYS A 136 -14.73 -2.67 -3.46
C LYS A 136 -15.54 -3.41 -4.51
N THR A 137 -16.58 -2.79 -5.09
CA THR A 137 -17.41 -3.45 -6.11
C THR A 137 -17.02 -3.02 -7.52
N VAL A 138 -16.83 -1.73 -7.76
CA VAL A 138 -16.59 -1.16 -9.10
C VAL A 138 -15.12 -0.89 -9.39
N GLY A 139 -14.24 -0.98 -8.39
CA GLY A 139 -12.83 -0.64 -8.50
C GLY A 139 -12.52 0.81 -8.17
N TYR A 140 -11.23 1.15 -8.17
CA TYR A 140 -10.69 2.40 -7.62
C TYR A 140 -10.78 3.60 -8.56
N ALA A 141 -11.06 3.36 -9.85
CA ALA A 141 -11.25 4.38 -10.86
C ALA A 141 -12.66 4.29 -11.48
N PRO A 142 -13.71 4.58 -10.70
CA PRO A 142 -15.09 4.48 -11.17
C PRO A 142 -15.28 5.34 -12.43
N GLY A 143 -15.88 4.75 -13.47
CA GLY A 143 -16.09 5.43 -14.75
C GLY A 143 -14.85 5.58 -15.61
N GLY A 144 -13.76 4.86 -15.31
CA GLY A 144 -12.53 4.92 -16.11
C GLY A 144 -11.61 6.10 -15.77
N VAL A 145 -11.90 6.85 -14.71
CA VAL A 145 -11.16 8.05 -14.31
C VAL A 145 -10.42 7.79 -13.00
N PRO A 146 -9.12 8.12 -12.88
CA PRO A 146 -8.41 7.94 -11.62
C PRO A 146 -9.04 8.75 -10.49
N SER A 147 -8.97 8.24 -9.27
CA SER A 147 -9.59 8.90 -8.11
C SER A 147 -8.60 9.12 -6.98
N TYR A 148 -8.26 10.38 -6.71
CA TYR A 148 -7.51 10.75 -5.50
C TYR A 148 -8.27 10.43 -4.21
N ARG A 149 -9.59 10.31 -4.27
CA ARG A 149 -10.41 10.01 -3.08
C ARG A 149 -10.18 8.61 -2.52
N THR A 150 -9.57 7.71 -3.30
CA THR A 150 -9.15 6.39 -2.81
C THR A 150 -8.13 6.50 -1.68
N TRP A 151 -7.33 7.58 -1.64
CA TRP A 151 -6.38 7.85 -0.57
C TRP A 151 -7.02 8.22 0.77
N CYS A 152 -8.33 8.50 0.81
CA CYS A 152 -9.03 8.75 2.07
C CYS A 152 -8.99 7.52 3.01
N MET A 153 -8.77 6.32 2.47
CA MET A 153 -8.57 5.09 3.26
C MET A 153 -7.16 4.97 3.85
N GLN A 154 -6.23 5.84 3.48
CA GLN A 154 -4.79 5.75 3.76
C GLN A 154 -4.22 7.12 4.20
N PRO A 155 -4.74 7.74 5.28
CA PRO A 155 -4.34 9.09 5.71
C PRO A 155 -2.85 9.20 6.09
N ASN A 156 -2.20 8.09 6.39
CA ASN A 156 -0.77 8.01 6.65
C ASN A 156 0.09 8.41 5.42
N TYR A 157 -0.49 8.49 4.22
CA TYR A 157 0.17 9.00 3.01
C TYR A 157 -0.13 10.47 2.71
N ALA A 158 -0.79 11.21 3.63
CA ALA A 158 -1.28 12.56 3.33
C ALA A 158 -0.19 13.54 2.89
N SER A 159 0.98 13.51 3.52
CA SER A 159 2.11 14.39 3.16
C SER A 159 2.69 14.06 1.78
N TYR A 160 2.80 12.78 1.42
CA TYR A 160 3.23 12.35 0.09
C TYR A 160 2.20 12.77 -0.97
N MET A 161 0.94 12.36 -0.77
CA MET A 161 -0.09 12.48 -1.79
C MET A 161 -0.54 13.91 -2.03
N SER A 162 -0.59 14.77 -1.01
CA SER A 162 -0.88 16.18 -1.20
C SER A 162 0.17 16.88 -2.06
N ARG A 163 1.46 16.52 -1.92
CA ARG A 163 2.53 17.05 -2.78
C ARG A 163 2.44 16.53 -4.20
N CYS A 164 2.21 15.23 -4.36
CA CYS A 164 1.98 14.57 -5.63
C CYS A 164 0.84 15.26 -6.41
N ALA A 165 -0.35 15.37 -5.80
CA ALA A 165 -1.53 15.99 -6.42
C ALA A 165 -1.34 17.48 -6.75
N SER A 166 -0.43 18.18 -6.05
CA SER A 166 -0.08 19.57 -6.34
C SER A 166 0.97 19.76 -7.44
N GLY A 167 1.40 18.69 -8.11
CA GLY A 167 2.44 18.71 -9.15
C GLY A 167 3.87 18.81 -8.61
N LYS A 168 4.07 18.72 -7.29
CA LYS A 168 5.40 18.80 -6.66
C LYS A 168 6.05 17.41 -6.57
N LEU A 169 6.23 16.77 -7.71
CA LEU A 169 6.55 15.33 -7.80
C LEU A 169 7.86 14.95 -7.09
N LYS A 170 8.93 15.76 -7.26
CA LYS A 170 10.19 15.53 -6.53
C LYS A 170 10.05 15.62 -5.02
N GLU A 171 9.31 16.62 -4.54
CA GLU A 171 9.09 16.80 -3.11
C GLU A 171 8.30 15.61 -2.55
N ALA A 172 7.26 15.18 -3.27
CA ALA A 172 6.47 13.99 -2.95
C ALA A 172 7.36 12.75 -2.84
N GLY A 173 8.18 12.46 -3.85
CA GLY A 173 9.07 11.29 -3.86
C GLY A 173 10.04 11.27 -2.68
N ARG A 174 10.63 12.42 -2.33
CA ARG A 174 11.53 12.53 -1.17
C ARG A 174 10.80 12.31 0.16
N ILE A 175 9.58 12.81 0.29
CA ILE A 175 8.74 12.58 1.47
C ILE A 175 8.48 11.08 1.60
N GLN A 176 7.98 10.42 0.55
CA GLN A 176 7.67 9.00 0.58
C GLN A 176 8.89 8.16 0.95
N PHE A 177 10.04 8.45 0.34
CA PHE A 177 11.31 7.78 0.68
C PHE A 177 11.68 7.92 2.16
N ALA A 178 11.61 9.15 2.68
CA ALA A 178 11.95 9.42 4.08
C ALA A 178 11.02 8.70 5.05
N LEU A 179 9.72 8.60 4.74
CA LEU A 179 8.75 7.84 5.53
C LEU A 179 9.04 6.33 5.48
N THR A 180 9.38 5.80 4.30
CA THR A 180 9.79 4.40 4.12
C THR A 180 11.08 4.08 4.90
N GLU A 181 12.12 4.90 4.79
CA GLU A 181 13.39 4.73 5.52
C GLU A 181 13.21 4.88 7.04
N ALA A 182 12.24 5.69 7.48
CA ALA A 182 11.84 5.79 8.87
C ALA A 182 11.06 4.58 9.39
N GLY A 183 10.75 3.60 8.53
CA GLY A 183 10.02 2.38 8.89
C GLY A 183 8.52 2.60 9.08
N MET A 184 7.96 3.74 8.63
CA MET A 184 6.54 4.07 8.82
C MET A 184 5.59 3.01 8.25
N PHE A 185 6.01 2.34 7.17
CA PHE A 185 5.23 1.32 6.49
C PHE A 185 5.70 -0.11 6.79
N GLY A 186 6.69 -0.28 7.68
CA GLY A 186 7.33 -1.56 7.99
C GLY A 186 8.76 -1.65 7.43
N GLY A 187 9.62 -2.42 8.11
CA GLY A 187 11.05 -2.48 7.78
C GLY A 187 11.39 -3.14 6.43
N LEU A 188 10.44 -3.84 5.83
CA LEU A 188 10.60 -4.53 4.54
C LEU A 188 10.16 -3.68 3.35
N CYS A 189 9.45 -2.57 3.58
CA CYS A 189 8.92 -1.71 2.52
C CYS A 189 10.02 -1.14 1.63
N ARG A 190 11.20 -0.86 2.16
CA ARG A 190 12.31 -0.33 1.35
C ARG A 190 12.82 -1.32 0.30
N GLU A 191 12.76 -2.62 0.58
CA GLU A 191 13.20 -3.66 -0.37
C GLU A 191 12.12 -3.88 -1.43
N ALA A 192 10.85 -3.87 -1.02
CA ALA A 192 9.70 -3.89 -1.90
C ALA A 192 9.67 -2.69 -2.86
N ASP A 193 9.78 -1.46 -2.34
CA ASP A 193 9.81 -0.23 -3.14
C ASP A 193 11.04 -0.22 -4.08
N GLY A 194 12.22 -0.58 -3.56
CA GLY A 194 13.45 -0.64 -4.34
C GLY A 194 13.32 -1.58 -5.53
N SER A 195 12.97 -2.86 -5.29
CA SER A 195 12.77 -3.83 -6.37
C SER A 195 11.67 -3.43 -7.35
N TYR A 196 10.55 -2.90 -6.86
CA TYR A 196 9.44 -2.36 -7.66
C TYR A 196 9.93 -1.30 -8.66
N CYS A 197 10.78 -0.36 -8.23
CA CYS A 197 11.32 0.69 -9.10
C CYS A 197 12.11 0.15 -10.31
N PHE A 198 12.85 -0.94 -10.15
CA PHE A 198 13.65 -1.53 -11.25
C PHE A 198 12.87 -2.54 -12.08
N LEU A 199 12.03 -3.38 -11.45
CA LEU A 199 11.16 -4.34 -12.14
C LEU A 199 10.21 -3.65 -13.11
N GLU A 200 9.66 -2.51 -12.70
CA GLU A 200 8.66 -1.79 -13.47
C GLU A 200 9.23 -0.72 -14.42
N GLY A 201 10.56 -0.68 -14.55
CA GLY A 201 11.23 0.21 -15.50
C GLY A 201 11.21 1.69 -15.12
N HIS A 202 10.84 2.04 -13.88
CA HIS A 202 10.73 3.44 -13.45
C HIS A 202 12.05 4.19 -13.55
N CYS A 203 13.17 3.50 -13.32
CA CYS A 203 14.51 4.07 -13.47
C CYS A 203 14.90 4.38 -14.93
N ALA A 204 14.27 3.73 -15.91
CA ALA A 204 14.53 3.91 -17.34
C ALA A 204 13.41 4.66 -18.08
N ASN A 205 12.29 4.94 -17.42
CA ASN A 205 11.15 5.64 -18.00
C ASN A 205 11.50 7.11 -18.25
N ASP A 206 11.69 7.53 -19.50
CA ASP A 206 11.94 8.92 -19.90
C ASP A 206 10.67 9.71 -20.22
N GLU A 207 9.53 9.03 -20.41
CA GLU A 207 8.22 9.64 -20.66
C GLU A 207 7.72 10.48 -19.47
N VAL A 208 7.99 10.05 -18.23
CA VAL A 208 7.65 10.82 -17.03
C VAL A 208 8.77 11.79 -16.66
N SER A 209 8.41 13.07 -16.55
CA SER A 209 9.22 14.17 -16.07
C SER A 209 8.66 14.74 -14.76
N GLU A 210 9.36 15.73 -14.20
CA GLU A 210 8.93 16.42 -12.97
C GLU A 210 7.68 17.28 -13.17
N ASN A 211 7.35 17.60 -14.41
CA ASN A 211 6.20 18.42 -14.78
C ASN A 211 5.06 17.59 -15.36
N THR A 212 5.17 16.25 -15.35
CA THR A 212 4.15 15.38 -15.92
C THR A 212 2.82 15.58 -15.19
N THR A 213 1.76 15.86 -15.96
CA THR A 213 0.43 16.07 -15.41
C THR A 213 -0.29 14.75 -15.15
N LEU A 214 -1.44 14.81 -14.46
CA LEU A 214 -2.27 13.62 -14.27
C LEU A 214 -2.80 13.09 -15.61
N GLU A 215 -3.18 13.99 -16.53
CA GLU A 215 -3.72 13.63 -17.84
C GLU A 215 -2.68 12.88 -18.68
N GLU A 216 -1.44 13.38 -18.72
CA GLU A 216 -0.33 12.69 -19.38
C GLU A 216 -0.05 11.33 -18.73
N ALA A 217 -0.07 11.26 -17.39
CA ALA A 217 0.11 10.00 -16.67
C ALA A 217 -0.99 8.98 -17.00
N VAL A 218 -2.22 9.43 -17.19
CA VAL A 218 -3.36 8.61 -17.60
C VAL A 218 -3.17 8.05 -19.01
N GLU A 219 -2.68 8.85 -19.95
CA GLU A 219 -2.35 8.39 -21.31
C GLU A 219 -1.25 7.32 -21.26
N MET A 220 -0.24 7.48 -20.40
CA MET A 220 0.80 6.47 -20.21
C MET A 220 0.23 5.16 -19.61
N CYS A 221 -0.69 5.26 -18.64
CA CYS A 221 -1.39 4.10 -18.08
C CYS A 221 -2.21 3.37 -19.14
N ASP A 222 -2.90 4.10 -20.02
CA ASP A 222 -3.64 3.53 -21.14
C ASP A 222 -2.73 2.84 -22.15
N LYS A 223 -1.63 3.50 -22.52
CA LYS A 223 -0.63 2.95 -23.44
C LYS A 223 -0.01 1.66 -22.88
N ARG A 224 0.29 1.62 -21.57
CA ARG A 224 0.98 0.51 -20.93
C ARG A 224 0.07 -0.68 -20.61
N PHE A 225 -1.17 -0.43 -20.17
CA PHE A 225 -2.06 -1.46 -19.63
C PHE A 225 -3.40 -1.60 -20.35
N GLY A 226 -3.80 -0.57 -21.10
CA GLY A 226 -5.18 -0.41 -21.56
C GLY A 226 -6.09 0.10 -20.44
N ARG A 227 -7.01 1.01 -20.81
CA ARG A 227 -7.96 1.66 -19.90
C ARG A 227 -8.73 0.65 -19.04
N GLU A 228 -9.18 -0.44 -19.64
CA GLU A 228 -9.99 -1.46 -18.96
C GLU A 228 -9.22 -2.13 -17.81
N ALA A 229 -7.95 -2.47 -18.01
CA ALA A 229 -7.19 -3.22 -17.02
C ALA A 229 -6.95 -2.41 -15.74
N TRP A 230 -6.44 -1.18 -15.87
CA TRP A 230 -6.11 -0.38 -14.70
C TRP A 230 -7.34 0.27 -14.06
N SER A 231 -8.33 0.70 -14.84
CA SER A 231 -9.49 1.39 -14.25
C SER A 231 -10.40 0.48 -13.44
N ARG A 232 -10.36 -0.82 -13.72
CA ARG A 232 -11.09 -1.86 -12.98
C ARG A 232 -10.31 -2.43 -11.81
N PHE A 233 -9.12 -1.91 -11.51
CA PHE A 233 -8.35 -2.37 -10.37
C PHE A 233 -9.17 -2.31 -9.08
N GLY A 234 -9.22 -3.41 -8.35
CA GLY A 234 -10.02 -3.56 -7.11
C GLY A 234 -11.50 -3.88 -7.32
N ALA A 235 -12.00 -3.94 -8.57
CA ALA A 235 -13.36 -4.38 -8.85
C ALA A 235 -13.52 -5.88 -8.57
N ALA A 236 -14.72 -6.29 -8.16
CA ALA A 236 -15.01 -7.69 -7.84
C ALA A 236 -14.86 -8.61 -9.06
N ASP A 237 -15.10 -8.08 -10.25
CA ASP A 237 -15.01 -8.76 -11.53
C ASP A 237 -13.76 -8.38 -12.34
N ALA A 238 -12.77 -7.75 -11.70
CA ALA A 238 -11.49 -7.44 -12.33
C ALA A 238 -10.82 -8.73 -12.85
N PRO A 239 -10.11 -8.66 -13.99
CA PRO A 239 -9.25 -9.74 -14.45
C PRO A 239 -8.32 -10.23 -13.34
N GLU A 240 -7.99 -11.52 -13.33
CA GLU A 240 -7.21 -12.15 -12.25
C GLU A 240 -5.87 -11.46 -12.02
N ASP A 241 -5.17 -11.10 -13.11
CA ASP A 241 -3.88 -10.41 -13.09
C ASP A 241 -3.95 -8.95 -12.60
N SER A 242 -5.17 -8.43 -12.46
CA SER A 242 -5.48 -7.08 -12.01
C SER A 242 -6.02 -7.05 -10.58
N ARG A 243 -6.13 -8.21 -9.92
CA ARG A 243 -6.64 -8.29 -8.56
C ARG A 243 -5.57 -7.94 -7.54
N PRO A 244 -5.95 -7.29 -6.43
CA PRO A 244 -5.16 -7.26 -5.22
C PRO A 244 -4.52 -8.60 -4.86
N GLY A 245 -3.19 -8.65 -4.80
CA GLY A 245 -2.43 -9.78 -4.26
C GLY A 245 -2.08 -10.83 -5.31
N TYR A 246 -2.43 -10.60 -6.57
CA TYR A 246 -1.96 -11.45 -7.66
C TYR A 246 -0.43 -11.51 -7.69
N GLY A 247 0.14 -12.72 -7.79
CA GLY A 247 1.57 -12.96 -7.76
C GLY A 247 2.18 -12.99 -6.36
N SER A 248 1.43 -12.67 -5.29
CA SER A 248 1.95 -12.71 -3.92
C SER A 248 2.36 -14.12 -3.46
N GLU A 249 1.78 -15.16 -4.07
CA GLU A 249 2.16 -16.56 -3.87
C GLU A 249 3.60 -16.88 -4.29
N GLU A 250 4.18 -16.05 -5.17
CA GLU A 250 5.55 -16.22 -5.65
C GLU A 250 6.58 -15.54 -4.74
N ALA A 251 6.15 -14.71 -3.79
CA ALA A 251 7.05 -13.95 -2.93
C ALA A 251 7.81 -14.90 -1.98
N ARG A 252 9.04 -15.26 -2.35
CA ARG A 252 9.86 -16.24 -1.61
C ARG A 252 10.41 -15.69 -0.29
N ASP A 253 10.87 -14.45 -0.30
CA ASP A 253 11.43 -13.78 0.87
C ASP A 253 11.22 -12.26 0.78
N PRO A 254 10.35 -11.66 1.62
CA PRO A 254 10.06 -10.24 1.56
C PRO A 254 11.27 -9.35 1.92
N ARG A 255 12.35 -9.92 2.47
CA ARG A 255 13.64 -9.21 2.69
C ARG A 255 14.42 -8.97 1.39
N ASN A 256 14.05 -9.65 0.31
CA ASN A 256 14.66 -9.49 -1.00
C ASN A 256 13.80 -8.65 -1.96
N GLY A 257 12.69 -8.09 -1.48
CA GLY A 257 11.76 -7.36 -2.33
C GLY A 257 11.00 -8.30 -3.27
N PHE A 258 10.48 -7.76 -4.35
CA PHE A 258 9.87 -8.49 -5.44
C PHE A 258 10.95 -9.03 -6.40
N ASP A 259 10.67 -10.14 -7.06
CA ASP A 259 11.55 -10.77 -8.05
C ASP A 259 10.93 -10.93 -9.44
N SER A 260 9.69 -10.47 -9.63
CA SER A 260 9.01 -10.52 -10.93
C SER A 260 8.07 -9.34 -11.20
N VAL A 261 7.91 -9.01 -12.49
CA VAL A 261 6.88 -8.04 -12.94
C VAL A 261 5.47 -8.51 -12.58
N ARG A 262 5.26 -9.83 -12.49
CA ARG A 262 3.97 -10.41 -12.11
C ARG A 262 3.56 -9.97 -10.70
N GLN A 263 4.49 -9.94 -9.75
CA GLN A 263 4.25 -9.47 -8.37
C GLN A 263 3.98 -7.96 -8.30
N THR A 264 4.60 -7.18 -9.18
CA THR A 264 4.59 -5.71 -9.11
C THR A 264 3.47 -5.08 -9.93
N ARG A 265 2.94 -5.80 -10.93
CA ARG A 265 1.85 -5.35 -11.82
C ARG A 265 0.61 -4.84 -11.07
N PRO A 266 0.06 -5.52 -10.04
CA PRO A 266 -1.10 -5.00 -9.31
C PRO A 266 -0.85 -3.63 -8.67
N PHE A 267 0.38 -3.34 -8.24
CA PHE A 267 0.75 -2.05 -7.68
C PHE A 267 0.74 -0.94 -8.72
N LEU A 268 1.17 -1.24 -9.95
CA LEU A 268 1.07 -0.27 -11.03
C LEU A 268 -0.35 0.01 -11.49
N LEU A 269 -1.17 -1.03 -11.59
CA LEU A 269 -2.60 -0.85 -11.91
C LEU A 269 -3.29 -0.01 -10.82
N ALA A 270 -2.97 -0.27 -9.55
CA ALA A 270 -3.39 0.56 -8.44
C ALA A 270 -2.91 2.00 -8.61
N ALA A 271 -1.63 2.22 -8.93
CA ALA A 271 -1.05 3.55 -9.07
C ALA A 271 -1.73 4.37 -10.17
N CYS A 272 -2.10 3.72 -11.27
CA CYS A 272 -2.93 4.33 -12.32
C CYS A 272 -4.33 4.67 -11.82
N ALA A 273 -5.03 3.73 -11.16
CA ALA A 273 -6.39 3.94 -10.67
C ALA A 273 -6.48 4.99 -9.55
N MET A 274 -5.44 5.09 -8.72
CA MET A 274 -5.35 5.98 -7.57
C MET A 274 -4.66 7.31 -7.89
N ALA A 275 -4.42 7.61 -9.17
CA ALA A 275 -3.90 8.87 -9.69
C ALA A 275 -2.46 9.22 -9.26
N ASN A 276 -1.58 8.23 -9.01
CA ASN A 276 -0.21 8.46 -8.54
C ASN A 276 0.89 7.78 -9.38
N TYR A 277 0.59 7.21 -10.55
CA TYR A 277 1.60 6.58 -11.42
C TYR A 277 2.84 7.46 -11.67
N HIS A 278 2.63 8.71 -12.07
CA HIS A 278 3.71 9.67 -12.33
C HIS A 278 4.51 10.02 -11.05
N CYS A 279 3.85 10.03 -9.90
CA CYS A 279 4.50 10.25 -8.60
C CYS A 279 5.41 9.08 -8.22
N ASP A 280 4.98 7.84 -8.48
CA ASP A 280 5.78 6.64 -8.22
C ASP A 280 7.04 6.60 -9.12
N VAL A 281 6.90 6.98 -10.41
CA VAL A 281 8.05 7.07 -11.31
C VAL A 281 9.07 8.12 -10.85
N VAL A 282 8.61 9.32 -10.51
CA VAL A 282 9.51 10.39 -10.01
C VAL A 282 10.09 10.03 -8.64
N TYR A 283 9.30 9.40 -7.76
CA TYR A 283 9.78 8.84 -6.49
C TYR A 283 10.97 7.93 -6.72
N CYS A 284 10.82 6.90 -7.55
CA CYS A 284 11.89 5.97 -7.89
C CYS A 284 13.13 6.68 -8.46
N LYS A 285 12.94 7.54 -9.46
CA LYS A 285 14.03 8.31 -10.10
C LYS A 285 14.79 9.18 -9.11
N GLU A 286 14.09 9.80 -8.17
CA GLU A 286 14.71 10.70 -7.21
C GLU A 286 15.44 9.96 -6.09
N THR A 287 15.14 8.69 -5.84
CA THR A 287 15.62 7.95 -4.66
C THR A 287 16.33 6.66 -5.07
N TYR A 288 15.62 5.54 -5.18
CA TYR A 288 16.19 4.20 -5.38
C TYR A 288 17.06 4.08 -6.63
N CYS A 289 16.71 4.76 -7.73
CA CYS A 289 17.48 4.70 -8.97
C CYS A 289 18.86 5.38 -8.86
N LYS A 290 19.08 6.20 -7.83
CA LYS A 290 20.36 6.89 -7.56
C LYS A 290 21.13 6.27 -6.40
N ASP A 291 20.50 5.40 -5.61
CA ASP A 291 21.14 4.75 -4.47
C ASP A 291 21.99 3.55 -4.93
N PRO A 292 23.32 3.57 -4.68
CA PRO A 292 24.21 2.50 -5.14
C PRO A 292 23.82 1.10 -4.65
N TYR A 293 23.23 0.98 -3.45
CA TYR A 293 22.79 -0.31 -2.92
C TYR A 293 21.70 -0.92 -3.81
N TYR A 294 20.68 -0.12 -4.14
CA TYR A 294 19.54 -0.60 -4.92
C TYR A 294 19.89 -0.76 -6.41
N VAL A 295 20.73 0.12 -6.97
CA VAL A 295 21.26 -0.05 -8.32
C VAL A 295 22.06 -1.35 -8.44
N GLN A 296 22.95 -1.63 -7.49
CA GLN A 296 23.72 -2.88 -7.48
C GLN A 296 22.81 -4.10 -7.33
N LYS A 297 21.84 -4.04 -6.41
CA LYS A 297 20.98 -5.18 -6.07
C LYS A 297 19.94 -5.48 -7.14
N TYR A 298 19.28 -4.47 -7.70
CA TYR A 298 18.09 -4.62 -8.57
C TYR A 298 18.27 -4.07 -9.98
N GLY A 299 19.38 -3.38 -10.28
CA GLY A 299 19.65 -2.77 -11.59
C GLY A 299 19.58 -3.74 -12.77
N HIS A 300 19.88 -5.03 -12.54
CA HIS A 300 19.81 -6.07 -13.56
C HIS A 300 18.40 -6.24 -14.16
N TYR A 301 17.34 -5.97 -13.39
CA TYR A 301 15.95 -6.07 -13.88
C TYR A 301 15.63 -5.10 -15.01
N LEU A 302 16.35 -3.99 -15.14
CA LEU A 302 16.16 -3.07 -16.28
C LEU A 302 16.51 -3.74 -17.60
N LYS A 303 17.58 -4.53 -17.62
CA LYS A 303 18.02 -5.24 -18.83
C LYS A 303 17.19 -6.49 -19.06
N GLU A 304 16.95 -7.29 -18.03
CA GLU A 304 16.23 -8.56 -18.13
C GLU A 304 14.78 -8.38 -18.60
N ASN A 305 14.12 -7.29 -18.18
CA ASN A 305 12.76 -6.96 -18.60
C ASN A 305 12.70 -6.07 -19.85
N GLY A 306 13.84 -5.78 -20.49
CA GLY A 306 13.89 -5.02 -21.75
C GLY A 306 13.57 -3.52 -21.63
N TRP A 307 13.73 -2.94 -20.43
CA TRP A 307 13.55 -1.50 -20.20
C TRP A 307 14.69 -0.66 -20.77
N VAL A 308 15.88 -1.25 -20.90
CA VAL A 308 17.04 -0.66 -21.56
C VAL A 308 17.51 -1.55 -22.71
N LYS A 309 17.98 -0.93 -23.79
CA LYS A 309 18.49 -1.63 -24.99
C LYS A 309 19.94 -2.06 -24.83
#